data_AF-A0A814NX04-F1
#
_entry.id   AF-A0A814NX04-F1
#
_cell.length_a   1.000
_cell.length_b   1.000
_cell.length_c   1.000
_cell.angle_alpha   90.00
_cell.angle_beta   90.00
_cell.angle_gamma   90.00
#
_symmetry.space_group_name_H-M   'P 1'
#
loop_
_entity.id
_entity.type
_entity.pdbx_description
1 polymer ?
#
loop_
_entity_poly.entity_id
_entity_poly.type
_entity_poly.pdbx_seq_one_letter_code
_entity_poly.pdbx_strand_id
1 'polypeptide(L)'
;MTHQGEEDEGAEKEIDIDTLELPPLPEHIQALLTPKYRLVITKIEINNFKSFAGRIQLDQFDEHFTCIIGPNGSGKSNVIDSLLFVIGHRASKMRGAKLSTLLHNSAECPNVKSCSVTVHFEAIAIEGDKEKIRFSITRIAFPDNSSHYKINEKQVSLKDVTKLLREYGVDLDHSRYLILQVCLKEALEQDLR
;
A
#
# COMPACT_ATOMS: atom_id res chain seq x y z
N MET A 1 -70.48 19.17 -40.70
CA MET A 1 -69.75 19.78 -39.57
C MET A 1 -68.47 18.98 -39.41
N THR A 2 -67.36 19.62 -39.77
CA THR A 2 -66.01 19.08 -39.90
C THR A 2 -65.39 18.86 -38.52
N HIS A 3 -64.94 17.63 -38.24
CA HIS A 3 -64.01 17.34 -37.14
C HIS A 3 -62.60 17.77 -37.58
N GLN A 4 -62.00 18.73 -36.87
CA GLN A 4 -60.57 19.01 -36.95
C GLN A 4 -59.88 18.08 -35.95
N GLY A 5 -58.99 17.22 -36.45
CA GLY A 5 -58.01 16.52 -35.62
C GLY A 5 -56.83 17.46 -35.39
N GLU A 6 -56.46 17.65 -34.12
CA GLU A 6 -55.17 18.23 -33.73
C GLU A 6 -54.10 17.16 -33.95
N GLU A 7 -53.20 17.40 -34.90
CA GLU A 7 -51.96 16.63 -35.06
C GLU A 7 -50.99 17.08 -33.97
N ASP A 8 -50.80 16.23 -32.96
CA ASP A 8 -49.77 16.37 -31.94
C ASP A 8 -48.43 15.95 -32.59
N GLU A 9 -47.69 16.92 -33.15
CA GLU A 9 -46.32 16.73 -33.59
C GLU A 9 -45.43 16.50 -32.36
N GLY A 10 -45.29 15.23 -31.98
CA GLY A 10 -44.28 14.76 -31.04
C GLY A 10 -42.89 14.99 -31.62
N ALA A 11 -42.32 16.17 -31.38
CA ALA A 11 -40.93 16.45 -31.65
C ALA A 11 -40.05 15.57 -30.76
N GLU A 12 -39.59 14.44 -31.28
CA GLU A 12 -38.48 13.68 -30.70
C GLU A 12 -37.25 14.60 -30.72
N LYS A 13 -36.95 15.23 -29.58
CA LYS A 13 -35.67 15.91 -29.38
C LYS A 13 -34.59 14.84 -29.42
N GLU A 14 -33.86 14.76 -30.53
CA GLU A 14 -32.56 14.08 -30.59
C GLU A 14 -31.70 14.64 -29.46
N ILE A 15 -31.39 13.77 -28.49
CA ILE A 15 -30.48 14.09 -27.40
C ILE A 15 -29.08 13.98 -27.99
N ASP A 16 -28.47 15.11 -28.30
CA ASP A 16 -27.09 15.17 -28.77
C ASP A 16 -26.16 14.75 -27.63
N ILE A 17 -25.66 13.51 -27.70
CA ILE A 17 -24.81 12.87 -26.67
C ILE A 17 -23.56 13.70 -26.40
N ASP A 18 -23.08 14.45 -27.40
CA ASP A 18 -21.87 15.27 -27.28
C ASP A 18 -22.11 16.58 -26.49
N THR A 19 -23.37 16.94 -26.21
CA THR A 19 -23.74 18.12 -25.39
C THR A 19 -24.29 17.77 -24.00
N LEU A 20 -24.31 16.48 -23.63
CA LEU A 20 -24.69 16.02 -22.30
C LEU A 20 -23.59 16.36 -21.29
N GLU A 21 -23.71 17.51 -20.61
CA GLU A 21 -22.90 17.81 -19.44
C GLU A 21 -23.35 16.90 -18.28
N LEU A 22 -22.49 15.97 -17.90
CA LEU A 22 -22.72 15.15 -16.71
C LEU A 22 -22.77 16.07 -15.48
N PRO A 23 -23.78 15.92 -14.60
CA PRO A 23 -23.83 16.70 -13.38
C PRO A 23 -22.55 16.46 -12.56
N PRO A 24 -22.02 17.50 -11.89
CA PRO A 24 -20.87 17.33 -11.02
C PRO A 24 -21.21 16.27 -9.97
N LEU A 25 -20.28 15.35 -9.76
CA LEU A 25 -20.49 14.22 -8.85
C LEU A 25 -20.86 14.76 -7.46
N PRO A 26 -21.88 14.22 -6.75
CA PRO A 26 -22.27 14.76 -5.46
C PRO A 26 -21.10 14.85 -4.48
N GLU A 27 -20.98 15.92 -3.69
CA GLU A 27 -19.83 16.14 -2.79
C GLU A 27 -19.55 14.95 -1.86
N HIS A 28 -20.60 14.30 -1.36
CA HIS A 28 -20.46 13.12 -0.51
C HIS A 28 -19.86 11.92 -1.26
N ILE A 29 -20.07 11.81 -2.58
CA ILE A 29 -19.42 10.81 -3.44
C ILE A 29 -18.01 11.27 -3.81
N GLN A 30 -17.79 12.55 -4.10
CA GLN A 30 -16.46 13.09 -4.36
C GLN A 30 -15.52 12.88 -3.17
N ALA A 31 -15.96 13.20 -1.96
CA ALA A 31 -15.20 13.00 -0.73
C ALA A 31 -14.87 11.52 -0.44
N LEU A 32 -15.65 10.58 -0.96
CA LEU A 32 -15.37 9.14 -0.89
C LEU A 32 -14.35 8.68 -1.95
N LEU A 33 -14.15 9.46 -3.02
CA LEU A 33 -13.30 9.11 -4.16
C LEU A 33 -12.00 9.90 -4.21
N THR A 34 -11.94 11.10 -3.62
CA THR A 34 -10.73 11.91 -3.49
C THR A 34 -10.06 11.62 -2.15
N PRO A 35 -8.90 10.94 -2.13
CA PRO A 35 -8.22 10.69 -0.87
C PRO A 35 -7.84 12.03 -0.21
N LYS A 36 -8.32 12.27 1.01
CA LYS A 36 -8.01 13.50 1.76
C LYS A 36 -6.50 13.67 1.99
N TYR A 37 -5.80 12.56 2.14
CA TYR A 37 -4.37 12.52 2.39
C TYR A 37 -3.66 11.61 1.40
N ARG A 38 -2.44 11.99 1.04
CA ARG A 38 -1.45 11.17 0.36
C ARG A 38 -0.47 10.62 1.39
N LEU A 39 -0.39 9.30 1.49
CA LEU A 39 0.52 8.64 2.42
C LEU A 39 1.90 8.44 1.80
N VAL A 40 2.95 8.95 2.44
CA VAL A 40 4.35 8.76 2.03
C VAL A 40 5.15 8.06 3.10
N ILE A 41 6.15 7.28 2.69
CA ILE A 41 7.14 6.70 3.60
C ILE A 41 8.26 7.72 3.75
N THR A 42 8.65 8.03 4.98
CA THR A 42 9.78 8.94 5.26
C THR A 42 11.01 8.18 5.71
N LYS A 43 10.82 7.05 6.40
CA LYS A 43 11.91 6.27 6.98
C LYS A 43 11.53 4.80 7.16
N ILE A 44 12.48 3.91 6.97
CA ILE A 44 12.37 2.49 7.30
C ILE A 44 13.53 2.09 8.21
N GLU A 45 13.20 1.51 9.36
CA GLU A 45 14.18 0.92 10.28
C GLU A 45 14.04 -0.59 10.25
N ILE A 46 15.14 -1.29 10.04
CA ILE A 46 15.19 -2.73 9.91
C ILE A 46 16.16 -3.25 10.96
N ASN A 47 15.77 -4.29 11.69
CA ASN A 47 16.61 -4.93 12.69
C ASN A 47 16.61 -6.45 12.51
N ASN A 48 17.79 -7.03 12.30
CA ASN A 48 18.00 -8.47 12.17
C ASN A 48 17.06 -9.18 11.19
N PHE A 49 16.83 -8.61 10.01
CA PHE A 49 15.86 -9.12 9.03
C PHE A 49 16.55 -9.64 7.75
N LYS A 50 16.39 -10.93 7.44
CA LYS A 50 16.97 -11.60 6.25
C LYS A 50 18.48 -11.35 6.12
N SER A 51 18.93 -10.64 5.08
CA SER A 51 20.35 -10.32 4.88
C SER A 51 20.84 -9.16 5.75
N PHE A 52 19.96 -8.45 6.44
CA PHE A 52 20.31 -7.29 7.25
C PHE A 52 20.63 -7.73 8.68
N ALA A 53 21.92 -7.76 9.01
CA ALA A 53 22.41 -7.97 10.38
C ALA A 53 22.37 -6.65 11.16
N GLY A 54 21.91 -6.68 12.42
CA GLY A 54 21.83 -5.49 13.26
C GLY A 54 20.80 -4.47 12.77
N ARG A 55 20.99 -3.20 13.18
CA ARG A 55 20.09 -2.08 12.86
C ARG A 55 20.53 -1.40 11.56
N ILE A 56 19.65 -1.41 10.57
CA ILE A 56 19.75 -0.65 9.32
C ILE A 56 18.68 0.43 9.32
N GLN A 57 19.04 1.64 8.89
CA GLN A 57 18.12 2.77 8.74
C GLN A 57 18.17 3.27 7.30
N LEU A 58 17.00 3.40 6.69
CA LEU A 58 16.79 4.02 5.39
C LEU A 58 15.96 5.29 5.65
N ASP A 59 16.53 6.48 5.49
CA ASP A 59 15.95 7.75 5.96
C ASP A 59 15.83 8.84 4.87
N GLN A 60 16.19 8.53 3.62
CA GLN A 60 16.18 9.45 2.49
C GLN A 60 15.10 9.07 1.47
N PHE A 61 13.86 8.94 1.92
CA PHE A 61 12.73 8.75 1.02
C PHE A 61 12.21 10.11 0.56
N ASP A 62 12.19 10.32 -0.75
CA ASP A 62 11.56 11.48 -1.37
C ASP A 62 10.04 11.33 -1.35
N GLU A 63 9.33 12.46 -1.20
CA GLU A 63 7.88 12.48 -1.14
C GLU A 63 7.23 12.00 -2.45
N HIS A 64 7.89 12.08 -3.60
CA HIS A 64 7.34 11.73 -4.91
C HIS A 64 7.91 10.42 -5.42
N PHE A 65 9.24 10.26 -5.42
CA PHE A 65 9.88 9.11 -6.04
C PHE A 65 11.22 8.76 -5.40
N THR A 66 11.33 7.50 -4.95
CA THR A 66 12.59 6.95 -4.41
C THR A 66 13.01 5.74 -5.23
N CYS A 67 14.29 5.71 -5.63
CA CYS A 67 14.87 4.56 -6.32
C CYS A 67 15.86 3.83 -5.42
N ILE A 68 15.74 2.49 -5.33
CA ILE A 68 16.67 1.63 -4.58
C ILE A 68 17.56 0.89 -5.58
N ILE A 69 18.82 1.29 -5.65
CA ILE A 69 19.84 0.71 -6.55
C ILE A 69 20.99 0.06 -5.77
N GLY A 70 21.73 -0.83 -6.43
CA GLY A 70 22.87 -1.51 -5.81
C GLY A 70 23.21 -2.83 -6.52
N PRO A 71 24.38 -3.44 -6.23
CA PRO A 71 24.85 -4.66 -6.88
C PRO A 71 23.96 -5.87 -6.57
N ASN A 72 24.10 -6.94 -7.37
CA ASN A 72 23.38 -8.18 -7.11
C ASN A 72 23.75 -8.73 -5.73
N GLY A 73 22.76 -9.20 -4.96
CA GLY A 73 22.96 -9.67 -3.59
C GLY A 73 22.98 -8.57 -2.51
N SER A 74 22.89 -7.27 -2.86
CA SER A 74 22.91 -6.17 -1.87
C SER A 74 21.66 -6.04 -0.98
N GLY A 75 20.71 -6.98 -1.07
CA GLY A 75 19.50 -6.95 -0.23
C GLY A 75 18.37 -6.05 -0.72
N LYS A 76 18.41 -5.49 -1.95
CA LYS A 76 17.32 -4.63 -2.49
C LYS A 76 15.94 -5.27 -2.38
N SER A 77 15.81 -6.54 -2.77
CA SER A 77 14.54 -7.26 -2.63
C SER A 77 14.13 -7.49 -1.18
N ASN A 78 15.09 -7.52 -0.26
CA ASN A 78 14.81 -7.65 1.17
C ASN A 78 14.24 -6.35 1.74
N VAL A 79 14.52 -5.18 1.12
CA VAL A 79 13.83 -3.92 1.48
C VAL A 79 12.35 -4.02 1.13
N ILE A 80 12.01 -4.49 -0.07
CA ILE A 80 10.61 -4.73 -0.46
C ILE A 80 9.96 -5.75 0.48
N ASP A 81 10.66 -6.85 0.77
CA ASP A 81 10.16 -7.86 1.70
C ASP A 81 9.93 -7.30 3.12
N SER A 82 10.77 -6.36 3.58
CA SER A 82 10.60 -5.70 4.89
C SER A 82 9.34 -4.84 4.93
N LEU A 83 9.02 -4.15 3.83
CA LEU A 83 7.80 -3.36 3.70
C LEU A 83 6.56 -4.27 3.68
N LEU A 84 6.60 -5.36 2.90
CA LEU A 84 5.53 -6.36 2.85
C LEU A 84 5.29 -7.03 4.20
N PHE A 85 6.36 -7.28 4.94
CA PHE A 85 6.29 -7.79 6.31
C PHE A 85 5.51 -6.85 7.23
N VAL A 86 5.79 -5.54 7.21
CA VAL A 86 5.09 -4.55 8.06
C VAL A 86 3.65 -4.33 7.61
N ILE A 87 3.38 -4.31 6.32
CA ILE A 87 2.03 -4.12 5.78
C ILE A 87 1.13 -5.33 6.10
N GLY A 88 1.70 -6.47 6.46
CA GLY A 88 0.94 -7.67 6.83
C GLY A 88 0.44 -8.46 5.64
N HIS A 89 1.05 -8.28 4.46
CA HIS A 89 0.76 -9.13 3.32
C HIS A 89 1.15 -10.59 3.64
N ARG A 90 0.38 -11.56 3.13
CA ARG A 90 0.56 -12.97 3.51
C ARG A 90 2.01 -13.41 3.29
N ALA A 91 2.60 -14.05 4.28
CA ALA A 91 3.93 -14.65 4.20
C ALA A 91 4.05 -15.66 3.04
N SER A 92 2.94 -16.20 2.53
CA SER A 92 2.91 -17.05 1.33
C SER A 92 3.33 -16.32 0.04
N LYS A 93 3.21 -14.98 -0.01
CA LYS A 93 3.71 -14.16 -1.12
C LYS A 93 5.13 -13.64 -0.87
N MET A 94 5.64 -13.77 0.36
CA MET A 94 7.04 -13.58 0.66
C MET A 94 7.79 -14.88 0.35
N ARG A 95 8.97 -14.80 -0.25
CA ARG A 95 9.81 -15.99 -0.46
C ARG A 95 10.18 -16.58 0.90
N GLY A 96 9.59 -17.72 1.26
CA GLY A 96 9.77 -18.41 2.55
C GLY A 96 8.56 -18.27 3.48
N ALA A 97 7.75 -19.32 3.58
CA ALA A 97 6.43 -19.30 4.23
C ALA A 97 6.42 -19.18 5.78
N LYS A 98 7.58 -19.13 6.44
CA LYS A 98 7.69 -19.13 7.92
C LYS A 98 8.30 -17.84 8.44
N LEU A 99 7.71 -17.25 9.47
CA LEU A 99 8.23 -16.03 10.10
C LEU A 99 9.64 -16.22 10.66
N SER A 100 9.96 -17.43 11.13
CA SER A 100 11.31 -17.79 11.57
C SER A 100 12.38 -17.61 10.48
N THR A 101 12.02 -17.77 9.20
CA THR A 101 12.95 -17.58 8.06
C THR A 101 13.20 -16.12 7.72
N LEU A 102 12.46 -15.18 8.32
CA LEU A 102 12.69 -13.75 8.15
C LEU A 102 13.77 -13.23 9.10
N LEU A 103 14.11 -13.97 10.16
CA LEU A 103 15.18 -13.59 11.08
C LEU A 103 16.53 -13.75 10.39
N HIS A 104 17.41 -12.78 10.60
CA HIS A 104 18.79 -12.87 10.13
C HIS A 104 19.49 -14.08 10.76
N ASN A 105 20.24 -14.81 9.93
CA ASN A 105 21.03 -15.95 10.37
C ASN A 105 22.37 -15.93 9.63
N SER A 106 23.45 -15.66 10.36
CA SER A 106 24.83 -15.72 9.87
C SER A 106 25.76 -16.22 10.98
N ALA A 107 26.95 -16.69 10.58
CA ALA A 107 27.97 -17.12 11.53
C ALA A 107 28.45 -15.98 12.45
N GLU A 108 28.38 -14.73 11.98
CA GLU A 108 28.80 -13.53 12.71
C GLU A 108 27.74 -13.05 13.71
N CYS A 109 26.46 -13.35 13.45
CA CYS A 109 25.33 -12.99 14.31
C CYS A 109 24.45 -14.21 14.60
N PRO A 110 24.96 -15.21 15.35
CA PRO A 110 24.19 -16.39 15.70
C PRO A 110 23.11 -16.06 16.75
N ASN A 111 22.00 -16.81 16.73
CA ASN A 111 20.94 -16.79 17.75
C ASN A 111 20.20 -15.45 17.91
N VAL A 112 19.79 -14.83 16.79
CA VAL A 112 18.88 -13.68 16.79
C VAL A 112 17.59 -14.01 17.55
N LYS A 113 17.29 -13.25 18.61
CA LYS A 113 16.10 -13.45 19.46
C LYS A 113 14.81 -12.91 18.85
N SER A 114 14.91 -11.92 17.97
CA SER A 114 13.80 -11.33 17.24
C SER A 114 14.29 -10.50 16.07
N CYS A 115 13.43 -10.30 15.08
CA CYS A 115 13.60 -9.29 14.05
C CYS A 115 12.47 -8.27 14.13
N SER A 116 12.75 -7.04 13.73
CA SER A 116 11.75 -5.99 13.70
C SER A 116 11.94 -5.08 12.50
N VAL A 117 10.83 -4.61 11.96
CA VAL A 117 10.82 -3.58 10.93
C VAL A 117 9.84 -2.49 11.34
N THR A 118 10.28 -1.24 11.30
CA THR A 118 9.45 -0.06 11.53
C THR A 118 9.41 0.76 10.26
N VAL A 119 8.21 1.05 9.77
CA VAL A 119 7.99 1.99 8.66
C VAL A 119 7.35 3.25 9.23
N HIS A 120 7.97 4.39 8.96
CA HIS A 120 7.50 5.70 9.34
C HIS A 120 6.76 6.31 8.15
N PHE A 121 5.53 6.72 8.40
CA PHE A 121 4.63 7.32 7.43
C PHE A 121 4.36 8.77 7.76
N GLU A 122 4.14 9.56 6.72
CA GLU A 122 3.62 10.90 6.79
C GLU A 122 2.41 11.01 5.86
N ALA A 123 1.27 11.42 6.39
CA ALA A 123 0.07 11.71 5.62
C ALA A 123 0.04 13.20 5.29
N ILE A 124 0.11 13.52 4.01
CA ILE A 124 0.17 14.88 3.48
C ILE A 124 -1.22 15.20 2.91
N ALA A 125 -1.86 16.27 3.40
CA ALA A 125 -3.16 16.70 2.89
C ALA A 125 -3.06 17.04 1.39
N ILE A 126 -4.02 16.57 0.59
CA ILE A 126 -4.07 16.88 -0.85
C ILE A 126 -4.61 18.29 -1.08
N GLU A 127 -5.58 18.72 -0.25
CA GLU A 127 -6.17 20.04 -0.28
C GLU A 127 -6.22 20.64 1.13
N GLY A 128 -6.00 21.95 1.24
CA GLY A 128 -6.05 22.70 2.49
C GLY A 128 -4.70 22.94 3.17
N ASP A 129 -4.74 23.26 4.45
CA ASP A 129 -3.56 23.58 5.25
C ASP A 129 -2.60 22.38 5.32
N LYS A 130 -1.29 22.63 5.35
CA LYS A 130 -0.21 21.61 5.28
C LYS A 130 -0.09 20.79 6.58
N GLU A 131 -1.21 20.31 7.12
CA GLU A 131 -1.21 19.44 8.28
C GLU A 131 -0.58 18.10 7.88
N LYS A 132 0.55 17.79 8.52
CA LYS A 132 1.32 16.57 8.33
C LYS A 132 1.06 15.65 9.51
N ILE A 133 0.30 14.58 9.29
CA ILE A 133 0.08 13.57 10.33
C ILE A 133 1.18 12.52 10.22
N ARG A 134 1.90 12.28 11.32
CA ARG A 134 3.00 11.31 11.36
C ARG A 134 2.62 10.13 12.24
N PHE A 135 2.90 8.94 11.73
CA PHE A 135 2.78 7.71 12.51
C PHE A 135 3.79 6.67 12.04
N SER A 136 4.05 5.69 12.90
CA SER A 136 4.95 4.59 12.63
C SER A 136 4.24 3.26 12.84
N ILE A 137 4.50 2.29 11.97
CA ILE A 137 4.02 0.92 12.12
C ILE A 137 5.25 0.03 12.29
N THR A 138 5.32 -0.67 13.42
CA THR A 138 6.35 -1.67 13.68
C THR A 138 5.73 -3.07 13.65
N ARG A 139 6.40 -4.00 12.99
CA ARG A 139 6.13 -5.44 13.16
C ARG A 139 7.37 -6.11 13.74
N ILE A 140 7.17 -6.93 14.76
CA ILE A 140 8.21 -7.72 15.42
C ILE A 140 7.89 -9.19 15.24
N ALA A 141 8.85 -10.01 14.82
CA ALA A 141 8.71 -11.45 14.71
C ALA A 141 9.78 -12.19 15.53
N PHE A 142 9.40 -13.37 16.00
CA PHE A 142 10.20 -14.19 16.90
C PHE A 142 10.47 -15.59 16.30
N PRO A 143 11.50 -16.31 16.79
CA PRO A 143 11.85 -17.65 16.29
C PRO A 143 10.73 -18.69 16.40
N ASP A 144 9.81 -18.50 17.36
CA ASP A 144 8.63 -19.35 17.59
C ASP A 144 7.51 -19.15 16.55
N ASN A 145 7.74 -18.29 15.54
CA ASN A 145 6.76 -17.86 14.54
C ASN A 145 5.63 -16.99 15.10
N SER A 146 5.77 -16.45 16.31
CA SER A 146 4.88 -15.39 16.79
C SER A 146 5.27 -14.04 16.17
N SER A 147 4.30 -13.13 16.08
CA SER A 147 4.57 -11.73 15.72
C SER A 147 3.60 -10.78 16.40
N HIS A 148 4.05 -9.56 16.66
CA HIS A 148 3.25 -8.49 17.25
C HIS A 148 3.40 -7.21 16.44
N TYR A 149 2.33 -6.43 16.39
CA TYR A 149 2.31 -5.11 15.77
C TYR A 149 2.33 -4.01 16.82
N LYS A 150 2.94 -2.90 16.45
CA LYS A 150 2.86 -1.65 17.20
C LYS A 150 2.54 -0.50 16.25
N ILE A 151 1.69 0.42 16.69
CA ILE A 151 1.50 1.73 16.06
C ILE A 151 1.99 2.76 17.06
N ASN A 152 2.96 3.60 16.68
CA ASN A 152 3.58 4.58 17.58
C ASN A 152 3.96 3.95 18.94
N GLU A 153 4.67 2.83 18.87
CA GLU A 153 5.13 2.02 20.03
C GLU A 153 4.03 1.32 20.85
N LYS A 154 2.75 1.64 20.67
CA LYS A 154 1.62 0.98 21.31
C LYS A 154 1.28 -0.33 20.62
N GLN A 155 1.17 -1.42 21.38
CA GLN A 155 0.81 -2.73 20.85
C GLN A 155 -0.63 -2.75 20.31
N VAL A 156 -0.80 -3.27 19.09
CA VAL A 156 -2.08 -3.33 18.38
C VAL A 156 -2.23 -4.65 17.63
N SER A 157 -3.44 -4.94 17.15
CA SER A 157 -3.69 -6.10 16.29
C SER A 157 -3.42 -5.78 14.81
N LEU A 158 -3.25 -6.82 13.99
CA LEU A 158 -3.18 -6.65 12.52
C LEU A 158 -4.44 -5.96 11.97
N LYS A 159 -5.62 -6.22 12.56
CA LYS A 159 -6.88 -5.59 12.12
C LYS A 159 -6.84 -4.08 12.27
N ASP A 160 -6.25 -3.58 13.36
CA ASP A 160 -6.10 -2.14 13.61
C ASP A 160 -5.12 -1.50 12.62
N VAL A 161 -4.01 -2.20 12.32
CA VAL A 161 -3.05 -1.76 11.30
C VAL A 161 -3.70 -1.68 9.92
N THR A 162 -4.43 -2.72 9.53
CA THR A 162 -5.17 -2.76 8.26
C THR A 162 -6.22 -1.65 8.20
N LYS A 163 -6.96 -1.41 9.29
CA LYS A 163 -7.94 -0.33 9.37
C LYS A 163 -7.28 1.03 9.19
N LEU A 164 -6.18 1.30 9.90
CA LEU A 164 -5.43 2.55 9.78
C LEU A 164 -4.94 2.78 8.35
N LEU A 165 -4.34 1.76 7.73
CA LEU A 165 -3.84 1.87 6.35
C LEU A 165 -4.99 2.12 5.34
N ARG A 166 -6.15 1.51 5.54
CA ARG A 166 -7.36 1.75 4.72
C ARG A 166 -7.90 3.18 4.87
N GLU A 167 -7.84 3.77 6.07
CA GLU A 167 -8.24 5.17 6.29
C GLU A 167 -7.39 6.15 5.47
N TYR A 168 -6.14 5.78 5.15
CA TYR A 168 -5.24 6.54 4.26
C TYR A 168 -5.23 6.03 2.80
N GLY A 169 -6.23 5.25 2.40
CA GLY A 169 -6.40 4.80 1.01
C GLY A 169 -5.50 3.64 0.58
N VAL A 170 -4.82 2.97 1.52
CA VAL A 170 -4.02 1.78 1.22
C VAL A 170 -4.88 0.52 1.36
N ASP A 171 -5.30 0.00 0.21
CA ASP A 171 -6.03 -1.27 0.13
C ASP A 171 -5.05 -2.45 0.19
N LEU A 172 -5.19 -3.29 1.22
CA LEU A 172 -4.36 -4.47 1.45
C LEU A 172 -4.92 -5.75 0.84
N ASP A 173 -6.19 -5.74 0.45
CA ASP A 173 -6.91 -6.91 -0.06
C ASP A 173 -6.54 -7.13 -1.53
N HIS A 174 -6.35 -6.03 -2.29
CA HIS A 174 -5.87 -6.06 -3.67
C HIS A 174 -4.42 -5.59 -3.73
N SER A 175 -3.53 -6.36 -4.36
CA SER A 175 -2.10 -6.03 -4.53
C SER A 175 -1.86 -4.92 -5.57
N ARG A 176 -2.75 -3.92 -5.67
CA ARG A 176 -2.64 -2.79 -6.62
C ARG A 176 -1.45 -1.87 -6.32
N TYR A 177 -0.87 -1.97 -5.13
CA TYR A 177 0.31 -1.22 -4.69
C TYR A 177 1.64 -1.95 -4.93
N LEU A 178 1.60 -3.20 -5.40
CA LEU A 178 2.80 -4.03 -5.53
C LEU A 178 2.88 -4.65 -6.94
N ILE A 179 3.80 -4.14 -7.74
CA ILE A 179 4.16 -4.71 -9.03
C ILE A 179 5.49 -5.44 -8.87
N LEU A 180 5.44 -6.76 -8.74
CA LEU A 180 6.64 -7.60 -8.70
C LEU A 180 6.95 -8.12 -10.10
N GLN A 181 8.25 -8.28 -10.40
CA GLN A 181 8.72 -8.88 -11.65
C GLN A 181 8.12 -10.26 -11.94
N VAL A 182 7.80 -11.04 -10.89
CA VAL A 182 7.17 -12.36 -11.04
C VAL A 182 5.72 -12.23 -11.56
N CYS A 183 4.96 -11.25 -11.05
CA CYS A 183 3.57 -11.04 -11.48
C CYS A 183 3.46 -10.63 -12.96
N LEU A 184 4.46 -9.91 -13.47
CA LEU A 184 4.53 -9.56 -14.90
C LEU A 184 4.70 -10.81 -15.78
N LYS A 185 5.48 -11.81 -15.34
CA LYS A 185 5.65 -13.04 -16.12
C LYS A 185 4.37 -13.86 -16.18
N GLU A 186 3.67 -14.01 -15.06
CA GLU A 186 2.40 -14.76 -15.00
C GLU A 186 1.30 -14.07 -15.81
N ALA A 187 1.21 -12.74 -15.76
CA ALA A 187 0.24 -11.98 -16.56
C ALA A 187 0.52 -12.11 -18.06
N LEU A 188 1.78 -11.98 -18.48
CA LEU A 188 2.16 -12.13 -19.89
C LEU A 188 1.96 -13.56 -20.41
N GLU A 189 2.14 -14.58 -19.57
CA GLU A 189 1.86 -15.98 -19.94
C GLU A 189 0.37 -16.30 -20.06
N GLN A 190 -0.52 -15.55 -19.39
CA GLN A 190 -1.97 -15.70 -19.51
C GLN A 190 -2.53 -15.02 -20.76
N ASP A 191 -1.97 -13.90 -21.20
CA ASP A 191 -2.36 -13.23 -22.46
C ASP A 191 -1.85 -13.98 -23.72
N LEU A 192 -0.94 -14.94 -23.56
CA LEU A 192 -0.41 -15.79 -24.64
C LEU A 192 -1.17 -17.12 -24.82
N ARG A 193 -2.31 -17.31 -24.15
CA ARG A 193 -3.21 -18.47 -24.30
C ARG A 193 -4.59 -18.05 -24.77
#